data_AF-A0A176VIS3-F1
#
_entry.id   AF-A0A176VIS3-F1
#
_cell.length_a   1.000
_cell.length_b   1.000
_cell.length_c   1.000
_cell.angle_alpha   90.00
_cell.angle_beta   90.00
_cell.angle_gamma   90.00
#
_symmetry.space_group_name_H-M   'P 1'
#
loop_
_entity.id
_entity.type
_entity.pdbx_description
1 polymer ?
#
loop_
_entity_poly.entity_id
_entity_poly.type
_entity_poly.pdbx_seq_one_letter_code
_entity_poly.pdbx_strand_id
1 'polypeptide(L)'
;MQLLDGELATWEMDFSDEEPELPGEVDAELVTLEMEDLIQRLEGKGEPLTKLPHLIRVCEGFFPDSTSLSTIISWPSQLRHRVLKAIGNCNTLEFLRVGEICGEDILRLTASEWEVVLRGFKSSTVLREISVSHLRWSSDTEVKSFCLQLGGIVTLKSKKTRNLVPIKIVDCVAKENSGLSVT
;
A
#
# COMPACT_ATOMS: atom_id res chain seq x y z
N MET A 1 -44.67 27.36 -4.29
CA MET A 1 -44.23 26.78 -3.01
C MET A 1 -44.76 25.36 -2.92
N GLN A 2 -43.90 24.38 -3.16
CA GLN A 2 -43.87 23.10 -2.44
C GLN A 2 -42.40 22.66 -2.45
N LEU A 3 -41.79 22.69 -1.27
CA LEU A 3 -40.40 22.31 -1.00
C LEU A 3 -40.31 20.78 -0.97
N LEU A 4 -39.29 20.22 -1.61
CA LEU A 4 -38.90 18.83 -1.43
C LEU A 4 -38.05 18.76 -0.16
N ASP A 5 -38.57 18.11 0.88
CA ASP A 5 -37.82 17.74 2.07
C ASP A 5 -36.81 16.64 1.71
N GLY A 6 -35.57 17.06 1.46
CA GLY A 6 -34.41 16.20 1.38
C GLY A 6 -33.84 15.99 2.78
N GLU A 7 -34.24 14.91 3.43
CA GLU A 7 -33.72 14.46 4.71
C GLU A 7 -32.27 13.95 4.52
N LEU A 8 -31.29 14.86 4.57
CA LEU A 8 -29.88 14.50 4.71
C LEU A 8 -29.60 14.23 6.18
N ALA A 9 -29.65 12.94 6.55
CA ALA A 9 -29.12 12.45 7.81
C ALA A 9 -27.61 12.72 7.85
N THR A 10 -27.22 13.84 8.46
CA THR A 10 -25.85 14.10 8.90
C THR A 10 -25.56 13.18 10.09
N TRP A 11 -24.82 12.10 9.85
CA TRP A 11 -24.13 11.36 10.90
C TRP A 11 -23.07 12.29 11.50
N GLU A 12 -23.44 13.01 12.56
CA GLU A 12 -22.50 13.48 13.56
C GLU A 12 -21.98 12.24 14.31
N MET A 13 -20.86 11.70 13.84
CA MET A 13 -20.08 10.72 14.59
C MET A 13 -19.33 11.45 15.70
N ASP A 14 -19.84 11.29 16.92
CA ASP A 14 -19.18 11.64 18.17
C ASP A 14 -17.93 10.77 18.33
N PHE A 15 -16.76 11.35 18.07
CA PHE A 15 -15.46 10.72 18.37
C PHE A 15 -15.14 11.00 19.83
N SER A 16 -15.39 10.04 20.71
CA SER A 16 -14.80 10.05 22.06
C SER A 16 -13.28 10.06 21.97
N ASP A 17 -12.68 11.05 22.63
CA ASP A 17 -11.27 11.45 22.61
C ASP A 17 -10.42 10.56 23.52
N GLU A 18 -10.45 9.24 23.31
CA GLU A 18 -9.42 8.36 23.91
C GLU A 18 -8.13 8.52 23.11
N GLU A 19 -7.26 9.37 23.62
CA GLU A 19 -5.91 9.64 23.12
C GLU A 19 -5.12 8.30 23.05
N PRO A 20 -4.77 7.80 21.85
CA PRO A 20 -3.99 6.58 21.75
C PRO A 20 -2.58 6.86 22.29
N GLU A 21 -2.06 5.97 23.14
CA GLU A 21 -0.69 6.05 23.67
C GLU A 21 0.30 6.16 22.50
N LEU A 22 0.79 7.37 22.25
CA LEU A 22 1.82 7.62 21.25
C LEU A 22 3.13 6.96 21.70
N PRO A 23 3.92 6.38 20.77
CA PRO A 23 5.33 6.10 21.07
C PRO A 23 5.96 7.41 21.58
N GLY A 24 6.87 7.33 22.56
CA GLY A 24 7.41 8.51 23.24
C GLY A 24 7.80 9.62 22.25
N GLU A 25 7.55 10.90 22.60
CA GLU A 25 7.62 12.05 21.68
C GLU A 25 8.85 12.04 20.74
N VAL A 26 10.00 11.58 21.24
CA VAL A 26 11.26 11.50 20.50
C VAL A 26 11.23 10.43 19.38
N ASP A 27 10.58 9.30 19.62
CA ASP A 27 10.45 8.21 18.65
C ASP A 27 9.39 8.53 17.58
N ALA A 28 8.30 9.19 17.98
CA ALA A 28 7.26 9.65 17.05
C ALA A 28 7.78 10.71 16.07
N GLU A 29 8.61 11.65 16.56
CA GLU A 29 9.18 12.72 15.76
C GLU A 29 10.17 12.18 14.72
N LEU A 30 11.05 11.26 15.11
CA LEU A 30 12.02 10.64 14.20
C LEU A 30 11.34 9.84 13.08
N VAL A 31 10.35 9.03 13.42
CA VAL A 31 9.56 8.25 12.45
C VAL A 31 8.82 9.17 11.47
N THR A 32 8.32 10.31 11.95
CA THR A 32 7.66 11.30 11.09
C THR A 32 8.65 11.97 10.13
N LEU A 33 9.88 12.25 10.57
CA LEU A 33 10.94 12.81 9.73
C LEU A 33 11.38 11.85 8.63
N GLU A 34 11.62 10.58 8.97
CA GLU A 34 11.99 9.56 7.97
C GLU A 34 10.88 9.35 6.94
N MET A 35 9.62 9.41 7.37
CA MET A 35 8.47 9.30 6.48
C MET A 35 8.36 10.50 5.54
N GLU A 36 8.54 11.71 6.06
CA GLU A 36 8.44 12.91 5.24
C GLU A 36 9.61 13.00 4.24
N ASP A 37 10.83 12.61 4.62
CA ASP A 37 11.95 12.45 3.67
C ASP A 37 11.61 11.45 2.56
N LEU A 38 11.08 10.28 2.93
CA LEU A 38 10.65 9.28 1.96
C LEU A 38 9.59 9.82 1.00
N ILE A 39 8.55 10.49 1.51
CA ILE A 39 7.51 11.10 0.68
C ILE A 39 8.11 12.14 -0.25
N GLN A 40 9.00 13.02 0.25
CA GLN A 40 9.64 14.05 -0.57
C GLN A 40 10.44 13.43 -1.72
N ARG A 41 11.24 12.39 -1.44
CA ARG A 41 12.01 11.69 -2.48
C ARG A 41 11.13 10.98 -3.50
N LEU A 42 10.03 10.36 -3.06
CA LEU A 42 9.03 9.75 -3.94
C LEU A 42 8.32 10.77 -4.83
N GLU A 43 8.09 11.98 -4.32
CA GLU A 43 7.55 13.13 -5.04
C GLU A 43 8.57 13.84 -5.94
N GLY A 44 9.84 13.39 -5.96
CA GLY A 44 10.91 13.99 -6.76
C GLY A 44 11.57 15.23 -6.14
N LYS A 45 11.31 15.50 -4.87
CA LYS A 45 11.94 16.55 -4.07
C LYS A 45 13.10 15.95 -3.25
N GLY A 46 14.19 15.59 -3.92
CA GLY A 46 15.36 15.01 -3.25
C GLY A 46 16.11 14.04 -4.13
N GLU A 47 16.94 13.20 -3.51
CA GLU A 47 17.66 12.16 -4.26
C GLU A 47 16.69 11.10 -4.82
N PRO A 48 16.73 10.81 -6.12
CA PRO A 48 15.80 9.90 -6.77
C PRO A 48 15.93 8.47 -6.22
N LEU A 49 14.79 7.84 -5.95
CA LEU A 49 14.72 6.47 -5.50
C LEU A 49 14.58 5.54 -6.69
N THR A 50 15.62 4.77 -6.99
CA THR A 50 15.57 3.73 -8.03
C THR A 50 14.89 2.44 -7.54
N LYS A 51 14.85 2.24 -6.21
CA LYS A 51 14.18 1.14 -5.51
C LYS A 51 13.54 1.65 -4.22
N LEU A 52 12.44 1.04 -3.79
CA LEU A 52 11.82 1.36 -2.51
C LEU A 52 12.66 0.80 -1.35
N PRO A 53 12.76 1.52 -0.21
CA PRO A 53 13.22 0.92 1.04
C PRO A 53 12.16 -0.08 1.57
N HIS A 54 12.56 -0.92 2.54
CA HIS A 54 11.65 -1.81 3.26
C HIS A 54 10.63 -0.97 4.04
N LEU A 55 9.44 -0.71 3.48
CA LEU A 55 8.48 0.21 4.08
C LEU A 55 8.03 -0.24 5.45
N ILE A 56 7.89 -1.54 5.67
CA ILE A 56 7.51 -2.07 6.99
C ILE A 56 8.52 -1.72 8.08
N ARG A 57 9.82 -1.67 7.73
CA ARG A 57 10.86 -1.29 8.69
C ARG A 57 10.89 0.21 8.94
N VAL A 58 10.65 1.01 7.90
CA VAL A 58 10.63 2.48 8.00
C VAL A 58 9.33 2.97 8.65
N CYS A 59 8.26 2.20 8.51
CA CYS A 59 6.90 2.57 8.86
C CYS A 59 6.28 1.55 9.83
N GLU A 60 7.08 1.06 10.77
CA GLU A 60 6.62 0.12 11.79
C GLU A 60 5.49 0.77 12.60
N GLY A 61 4.30 0.18 12.58
CA GLY A 61 3.06 0.76 13.14
C GLY A 61 2.06 1.35 12.13
N PHE A 62 2.47 1.71 10.90
CA PHE A 62 1.55 2.20 9.85
C PHE A 62 1.03 1.10 8.91
N PHE A 63 1.70 -0.06 8.94
CA PHE A 63 1.33 -1.24 8.18
C PHE A 63 1.14 -2.41 9.15
N PRO A 64 0.09 -2.38 9.98
CA PRO A 64 -0.19 -3.46 10.89
C PRO A 64 -0.54 -4.73 10.12
N ASP A 65 -0.57 -5.84 10.85
CA ASP A 65 -1.01 -7.10 10.31
C ASP A 65 -2.45 -7.01 9.78
N SER A 66 -2.78 -7.88 8.83
CA SER A 66 -4.07 -7.88 8.15
C SER A 66 -5.27 -7.93 9.10
N THR A 67 -5.12 -8.58 10.25
CA THR A 67 -6.13 -8.69 11.30
C THR A 67 -6.40 -7.39 12.05
N SER A 68 -5.46 -6.45 11.99
CA SER A 68 -5.48 -5.18 12.70
C SER A 68 -5.59 -3.97 11.76
N LEU A 69 -5.88 -4.20 10.47
CA LEU A 69 -6.12 -3.12 9.51
C LEU A 69 -7.36 -2.29 9.87
N SER A 70 -8.41 -2.93 10.39
CA SER A 70 -9.63 -2.24 10.82
C SER A 70 -9.45 -1.42 12.10
N THR A 71 -8.40 -1.70 12.88
CA THR A 71 -8.06 -0.95 14.10
C THR A 71 -7.15 0.26 13.83
N ILE A 72 -6.68 0.45 12.59
CA ILE A 72 -6.05 1.73 12.23
C ILE A 72 -7.15 2.78 12.11
N ILE A 73 -7.39 3.47 13.21
CA ILE A 73 -8.20 4.67 13.26
C ILE A 73 -7.21 5.82 13.49
N SER A 74 -7.42 7.00 12.89
CA SER A 74 -6.63 8.25 13.08
C SER A 74 -5.44 8.51 12.11
N TRP A 75 -4.53 9.40 12.53
CA TRP A 75 -3.34 9.91 11.83
C TRP A 75 -2.53 8.85 11.06
N PRO A 76 -2.30 7.62 11.57
CA PRO A 76 -1.56 6.61 10.83
C PRO A 76 -2.20 6.21 9.50
N SER A 77 -3.54 6.23 9.40
CA SER A 77 -4.26 5.94 8.15
C SER A 77 -4.02 7.02 7.08
N GLN A 78 -3.96 8.29 7.49
CA GLN A 78 -3.74 9.41 6.57
C GLN A 78 -2.31 9.40 6.04
N LEU A 79 -1.33 9.18 6.92
CA LEU A 79 0.07 9.10 6.55
C LEU A 79 0.32 7.91 5.62
N ARG A 80 -0.22 6.73 5.96
CA ARG A 80 -0.21 5.54 5.11
C ARG A 80 -0.75 5.84 3.71
N HIS A 81 -1.93 6.48 3.61
CA HIS A 81 -2.50 6.84 2.31
C HIS A 81 -1.59 7.79 1.52
N ARG A 82 -0.97 8.78 2.20
CA ARG A 82 -0.04 9.73 1.58
C ARG A 82 1.19 9.02 1.03
N VAL A 83 1.78 8.10 1.79
CA VAL A 83 2.93 7.28 1.35
C VAL A 83 2.56 6.44 0.14
N LEU A 84 1.45 5.70 0.20
CA LEU A 84 1.00 4.84 -0.91
C LEU A 84 0.73 5.65 -2.18
N LYS A 85 0.16 6.85 -2.04
CA LYS A 85 -0.06 7.77 -3.15
C LYS A 85 1.26 8.33 -3.71
N ALA A 86 2.22 8.67 -2.85
CA ALA A 86 3.55 9.12 -3.27
C ALA A 86 4.29 8.02 -4.04
N ILE A 87 4.22 6.77 -3.57
CA ILE A 87 4.77 5.60 -4.28
C ILE A 87 4.14 5.46 -5.66
N GLY A 88 2.81 5.51 -5.74
CA GLY A 88 2.10 5.43 -7.02
C GLY A 88 2.54 6.53 -7.98
N ASN A 89 2.76 7.75 -7.51
CA ASN A 89 3.17 8.88 -8.34
C ASN A 89 4.68 8.92 -8.64
N CYS A 90 5.48 8.02 -8.06
CA CYS A 90 6.92 8.05 -8.21
C CYS A 90 7.34 7.65 -9.63
N ASN A 91 8.09 8.55 -10.29
CA ASN A 91 8.52 8.40 -11.69
C ASN A 91 10.02 8.09 -11.83
N THR A 92 10.71 7.79 -10.73
CA THR A 92 12.14 7.45 -10.69
C THR A 92 12.41 5.99 -10.32
N LEU A 93 11.40 5.27 -9.85
CA LEU A 93 11.49 3.86 -9.48
C LEU A 93 11.69 2.96 -10.71
N GLU A 94 12.87 2.35 -10.79
CA GLU A 94 13.22 1.37 -11.81
C GLU A 94 12.82 -0.06 -11.39
N PHE A 95 12.85 -0.34 -10.08
CA PHE A 95 12.56 -1.67 -9.53
C PHE A 95 11.48 -1.59 -8.46
N LEU A 96 10.35 -2.25 -8.73
CA LEU A 96 9.25 -2.37 -7.77
C LEU A 96 9.25 -3.78 -7.17
N ARG A 97 9.66 -3.90 -5.90
CA ARG A 97 9.54 -5.15 -5.15
C ARG A 97 8.28 -5.10 -4.31
N VAL A 98 7.30 -5.95 -4.63
CA VAL A 98 5.98 -5.94 -3.97
C VAL A 98 6.11 -6.23 -2.47
N GLY A 99 6.98 -7.16 -2.09
CA GLY A 99 7.22 -7.52 -0.68
C GLY A 99 7.72 -6.36 0.17
N GLU A 100 8.38 -5.36 -0.42
CA GLU A 100 8.86 -4.16 0.28
C GLU A 100 7.72 -3.24 0.72
N ILE A 101 6.60 -3.30 0.00
CA ILE A 101 5.42 -2.46 0.25
C ILE A 101 4.54 -3.10 1.32
N CYS A 102 4.35 -4.42 1.21
CA CYS A 102 3.37 -5.14 2.02
C CYS A 102 4.00 -6.04 3.09
N GLY A 103 5.32 -5.99 3.30
CA GLY A 103 5.97 -6.83 4.31
C GLY A 103 5.82 -8.30 4.06
N GLU A 104 5.89 -8.70 2.79
CA GLU A 104 5.64 -10.09 2.36
C GLU A 104 4.20 -10.57 2.55
N ASP A 105 3.26 -9.79 3.09
CA ASP A 105 1.85 -10.20 3.26
C ASP A 105 0.93 -9.34 2.41
N ILE A 106 0.35 -9.92 1.35
CA ILE A 106 -0.47 -9.16 0.39
C ILE A 106 -1.70 -8.51 1.03
N LEU A 107 -2.15 -9.07 2.15
CA LEU A 107 -3.31 -8.59 2.88
C LEU A 107 -3.01 -7.36 3.72
N ARG A 108 -1.75 -6.95 3.89
CA ARG A 108 -1.41 -5.69 4.56
C ARG A 108 -1.86 -4.46 3.77
N LEU A 109 -2.25 -4.61 2.51
CA LEU A 109 -2.89 -3.56 1.72
C LEU A 109 -4.26 -4.04 1.25
N THR A 110 -5.24 -3.15 1.33
CA THR A 110 -6.57 -3.36 0.76
C THR A 110 -6.53 -3.33 -0.77
N ALA A 111 -7.58 -3.82 -1.42
CA ALA A 111 -7.67 -3.79 -2.88
C ALA A 111 -7.60 -2.36 -3.45
N SER A 112 -8.21 -1.37 -2.77
CA SER A 112 -8.16 0.04 -3.19
C SER A 112 -6.77 0.65 -3.02
N GLU A 113 -6.05 0.28 -1.96
CA GLU A 113 -4.68 0.72 -1.73
C GLU A 113 -3.70 0.16 -2.76
N TRP A 114 -3.82 -1.14 -3.07
CA TRP A 114 -3.10 -1.72 -4.19
C TRP A 114 -3.40 -0.99 -5.48
N GLU A 115 -4.66 -0.65 -5.75
CA GLU A 115 -5.01 0.12 -6.92
C GLU A 115 -4.30 1.48 -6.95
N VAL A 116 -4.24 2.21 -5.83
CA VAL A 116 -3.56 3.50 -5.72
C VAL A 116 -2.06 3.37 -6.05
N VAL A 117 -1.37 2.40 -5.44
CA VAL A 117 0.06 2.15 -5.66
C VAL A 117 0.32 1.76 -7.11
N LEU A 118 -0.42 0.77 -7.61
CA LEU A 118 -0.19 0.17 -8.92
C LEU A 118 -0.61 1.09 -10.07
N ARG A 119 -1.57 1.99 -9.85
CA ARG A 119 -2.10 2.88 -10.88
C ARG A 119 -1.03 3.75 -11.51
N GLY A 120 -0.15 4.37 -10.74
CA GLY A 120 0.81 5.29 -11.33
C GLY A 120 1.99 4.60 -12.05
N PHE A 121 2.26 3.33 -11.72
CA PHE A 121 3.20 2.51 -12.50
C PHE A 121 2.67 2.12 -13.89
N LYS A 122 1.36 2.19 -14.15
CA LYS A 122 0.77 1.95 -15.48
C LYS A 122 1.38 2.86 -16.55
N SER A 123 1.70 4.09 -16.18
CA SER A 123 2.25 5.12 -17.08
C SER A 123 3.76 5.30 -16.94
N SER A 124 4.42 4.53 -16.09
CA SER A 124 5.86 4.69 -15.83
C SER A 124 6.68 4.30 -17.07
N THR A 125 7.59 5.17 -17.50
CA THR A 125 8.55 4.91 -18.58
C THR A 125 9.88 4.37 -18.07
N VAL A 126 10.17 4.54 -16.78
CA VAL A 126 11.44 4.15 -16.15
C VAL A 126 11.38 2.76 -15.51
N LEU A 127 10.18 2.27 -15.16
CA LEU A 127 10.02 0.99 -14.47
C LEU A 127 10.51 -0.15 -15.35
N ARG A 128 11.55 -0.85 -14.87
CA ARG A 128 12.23 -1.95 -15.57
C ARG A 128 11.77 -3.31 -15.10
N GLU A 129 11.42 -3.46 -13.84
CA GLU A 129 11.03 -4.76 -13.27
C GLU A 129 10.03 -4.60 -12.14
N ILE A 130 9.05 -5.52 -12.11
CA ILE A 130 8.21 -5.76 -10.93
C ILE A 130 8.56 -7.14 -10.38
N SER A 131 9.11 -7.19 -9.17
CA SER A 131 9.44 -8.43 -8.48
C SER A 131 8.37 -8.75 -7.44
N VAL A 132 7.79 -9.93 -7.58
CA VAL A 132 6.77 -10.52 -6.72
C VAL A 132 7.44 -11.71 -6.04
N SER A 133 7.99 -11.51 -4.85
CA SER A 133 8.77 -12.53 -4.16
C SER A 133 8.42 -12.65 -2.69
N HIS A 134 8.51 -13.86 -2.15
CA HIS A 134 8.25 -14.18 -0.73
C HIS A 134 6.87 -13.76 -0.24
N LEU A 135 5.90 -13.57 -1.15
CA LEU A 135 4.57 -13.16 -0.76
C LEU A 135 3.82 -14.31 -0.08
N ARG A 136 3.06 -13.94 0.95
CA ARG A 136 2.15 -14.75 1.74
C ARG A 136 0.73 -14.28 1.50
N TRP A 137 -0.18 -15.22 1.40
CA TRP A 137 -1.62 -14.99 1.22
C TRP A 137 -2.42 -16.07 1.92
N SER A 138 -3.68 -15.79 2.25
CA SER A 138 -4.55 -16.70 2.98
C SER A 138 -5.55 -17.42 2.08
N SER A 139 -5.82 -16.90 0.88
CA SER A 139 -6.75 -17.53 -0.06
C SER A 139 -6.40 -17.31 -1.54
N ASP A 140 -6.82 -18.26 -2.39
CA ASP A 140 -6.69 -18.14 -3.86
C ASP A 140 -7.44 -16.92 -4.40
N THR A 141 -8.52 -16.51 -3.75
CA THR A 141 -9.32 -15.33 -4.14
C THR A 141 -8.50 -14.05 -4.00
N GLU A 142 -7.71 -13.92 -2.93
CA GLU A 142 -6.83 -12.77 -2.72
C GLU A 142 -5.75 -12.69 -3.79
N VAL A 143 -5.09 -13.83 -4.07
CA VAL A 143 -4.06 -13.91 -5.12
C VAL A 143 -4.65 -13.56 -6.48
N LYS A 144 -5.83 -14.10 -6.82
CA LYS A 144 -6.51 -13.77 -8.08
C LYS A 144 -6.81 -12.28 -8.19
N SER A 145 -7.34 -11.66 -7.12
CA SER A 145 -7.61 -10.22 -7.09
C SER A 145 -6.34 -9.40 -7.30
N PHE A 146 -5.27 -9.73 -6.58
CA PHE A 146 -3.97 -9.08 -6.70
C PHE A 146 -3.35 -9.25 -8.10
N CYS A 147 -3.37 -10.48 -8.65
CA CYS A 147 -2.89 -10.76 -10.00
C CYS A 147 -3.70 -10.01 -11.08
N LEU A 148 -5.01 -9.82 -10.90
CA LEU A 148 -5.83 -9.01 -11.80
C LEU A 148 -5.38 -7.54 -11.79
N GLN A 149 -5.08 -6.99 -10.62
CA GLN A 149 -4.58 -5.61 -10.48
C GLN A 149 -3.19 -5.45 -11.11
N LEU A 150 -2.27 -6.39 -10.86
CA LEU A 150 -0.95 -6.43 -11.52
C LEU A 150 -1.06 -6.61 -13.03
N GLY A 151 -1.92 -7.52 -13.49
CA GLY A 151 -2.17 -7.76 -14.91
C GLY A 151 -2.69 -6.50 -15.62
N GLY A 152 -3.49 -5.69 -14.94
CA GLY A 152 -3.91 -4.38 -15.43
C GLY A 152 -2.76 -3.41 -15.73
N ILE A 153 -1.61 -3.53 -15.05
CA ILE A 153 -0.40 -2.74 -15.34
C ILE A 153 0.29 -3.23 -16.59
N VAL A 154 0.50 -4.55 -16.70
CA VAL A 154 1.22 -5.16 -17.83
C VAL A 154 0.46 -5.02 -19.14
N THR A 155 -0.88 -5.13 -19.10
CA THR A 155 -1.71 -5.17 -20.31
C THR A 155 -1.80 -3.80 -21.01
N LEU A 156 -1.66 -2.69 -20.29
CA LEU A 156 -1.79 -1.33 -20.87
C LEU A 156 -0.63 -0.94 -21.78
N LYS A 157 0.59 -1.47 -21.57
CA LYS A 157 1.74 -1.14 -22.43
C LYS A 157 1.68 -1.80 -23.81
N SER A 158 0.81 -2.79 -24.01
CA SER A 158 0.70 -3.53 -25.27
C SER A 158 0.15 -2.70 -26.45
N LYS A 159 -0.49 -1.54 -26.23
CA LYS A 159 -1.18 -0.79 -27.30
C LYS A 159 -0.43 0.43 -27.86
N LYS A 160 0.69 0.87 -27.27
CA LYS A 160 1.38 2.09 -27.75
C LYS A 160 2.91 2.09 -27.70
N THR A 161 3.56 1.20 -26.95
CA THR A 161 5.04 1.18 -26.83
C THR A 161 5.53 -0.21 -26.44
N ARG A 162 6.44 -0.79 -27.24
CA ARG A 162 6.92 -2.20 -27.17
C ARG A 162 7.78 -2.58 -25.95
N ASN A 163 7.64 -1.90 -24.82
CA ASN A 163 8.42 -2.22 -23.61
C ASN A 163 7.49 -2.78 -22.54
N LEU A 164 7.23 -4.10 -22.64
CA LEU A 164 6.60 -4.85 -21.54
C LEU A 164 7.55 -4.80 -20.34
N VAL A 165 7.02 -4.46 -19.17
CA VAL A 165 7.79 -4.56 -17.92
C VAL A 165 7.78 -6.03 -17.51
N PRO A 166 8.94 -6.71 -17.42
CA PRO A 166 8.99 -8.06 -16.90
C PRO A 166 8.45 -8.10 -15.46
N ILE A 167 7.55 -9.06 -15.21
CA ILE A 167 7.18 -9.46 -13.86
C ILE A 167 8.01 -10.70 -13.52
N LYS A 168 8.78 -10.62 -12.44
CA LYS A 168 9.52 -11.75 -11.90
C LYS A 168 8.78 -12.28 -10.67
N ILE A 169 8.36 -13.54 -10.71
CA ILE A 169 7.68 -14.22 -9.59
C ILE A 169 8.63 -15.26 -9.02
N VAL A 170 8.94 -15.20 -7.73
CA VAL A 170 9.90 -16.09 -7.05
C VAL A 170 9.38 -16.48 -5.67
N ASP A 171 9.45 -17.76 -5.29
CA ASP A 171 9.25 -18.24 -3.91
C ASP A 171 8.02 -17.65 -3.19
N CYS A 172 6.87 -17.70 -3.85
CA CYS A 172 5.58 -17.24 -3.34
C CYS A 172 4.84 -18.42 -2.69
N VAL A 173 4.35 -18.27 -1.44
CA VAL A 173 3.84 -19.39 -0.63
C VAL A 173 2.49 -19.05 0.01
N ALA A 174 1.54 -19.97 -0.05
CA ALA A 174 0.27 -19.84 0.67
C ALA A 174 0.50 -19.96 2.19
N LYS A 175 -0.15 -19.12 3.00
CA LYS A 175 -0.17 -19.29 4.46
C LYS A 175 -0.83 -20.63 4.78
N GLU A 176 -0.12 -21.49 5.50
CA GLU A 176 -0.73 -22.69 6.06
C GLU A 176 -1.78 -22.26 7.08
N ASN A 177 -3.06 -22.51 6.80
CA ASN A 177 -4.09 -22.44 7.81
C ASN A 177 -3.83 -23.58 8.80
N SER A 178 -3.06 -23.32 9.85
CA SER A 178 -2.93 -24.22 10.99
C SER A 178 -4.29 -24.27 11.70
N GLY A 179 -5.20 -25.08 11.15
CA GLY A 179 -6.48 -25.37 11.76
C GLY A 179 -6.23 -26.06 13.10
N LEU A 180 -6.38 -25.32 14.19
CA LEU A 180 -6.79 -25.92 15.45
C LEU A 180 -8.19 -26.49 15.22
N SER A 181 -8.24 -27.78 14.87
CA SER A 181 -9.43 -28.58 15.10
C SER A 181 -9.53 -28.80 16.61
N VAL A 182 -10.20 -27.88 17.30
CA VAL A 182 -10.71 -28.17 18.64
C VAL A 182 -11.92 -29.07 18.42
N THR A 183 -11.73 -30.35 18.72
CA THR A 183 -12.80 -31.36 18.77
C THR A 183 -13.46 -31.33 20.14
#